data_AF-A0A3D3EVN1-F1
#
_entry.id   AF-A0A3D3EVN1-F1
#
_cell.length_a   1.000
_cell.length_b   1.000
_cell.length_c   1.000
_cell.angle_alpha   90.00
_cell.angle_beta   90.00
_cell.angle_gamma   90.00
#
_symmetry.space_group_name_H-M   'P 1'
#
loop_
_entity.id
_entity.type
_entity.pdbx_description
1 polymer ?
#
loop_
_entity_poly.entity_id
_entity_poly.type
_entity_poly.pdbx_seq_one_letter_code
_entity_poly.pdbx_strand_id
1 'polypeptide(L)'
;MSRKVKKVLAMLLILIGTLSIGSMNVMASQSQKADLGIVVDIESVSIDRQPSNLLAGIGTMSVNKNLVVGNTSVPLYATFDSQEAALQNISTNPVVQEIKLEYGYEDISDDNWKDYYDAMHELIDLPSCPDWYNEEAVSFRTMRKFFDIYENHEKNEEIVSLVTRATAATDITENADLLELLPYDSYIALSQQSNISNNERSLASLNALGFNINAAVAYASKYAKSPNTDDYDKFSSDCTNFVSQILENGGVSQVKYDDQKKGWWHTKSKVLYITVHKHSISWIRANTFAKYMGVGYTTTNNSLFSANIKKGDFIAADYEKDGDWNHMGFVTSKKTSKTNGYYDYKVAQHTKNYHAWASSSTNSWEKIGKDGGKYGRVRR
;
A
#
# COMPACT_ATOMS: atom_id res chain seq x y z
N MET A 1 -29.30 -0.79 -61.17
CA MET A 1 -29.86 0.31 -61.99
C MET A 1 -29.72 1.60 -61.17
N SER A 2 -28.76 2.50 -61.49
CA SER A 2 -28.95 3.73 -62.30
C SER A 2 -29.97 4.71 -61.67
N ARG A 3 -29.73 6.02 -61.43
CA ARG A 3 -28.70 6.99 -61.86
C ARG A 3 -28.93 8.33 -61.10
N LYS A 4 -27.81 8.98 -60.72
CA LYS A 4 -27.41 10.40 -60.97
C LYS A 4 -28.32 11.59 -60.60
N VAL A 5 -27.68 12.58 -59.95
CA VAL A 5 -27.69 14.03 -60.30
C VAL A 5 -26.25 14.58 -60.01
N LYS A 6 -25.36 14.80 -61.00
CA LYS A 6 -25.01 16.00 -61.82
C LYS A 6 -24.44 17.22 -61.04
N LYS A 7 -23.10 17.45 -61.13
CA LYS A 7 -22.32 18.50 -61.90
C LYS A 7 -22.21 19.85 -61.14
N VAL A 8 -21.06 20.53 -60.96
CA VAL A 8 -20.16 21.31 -61.89
C VAL A 8 -18.91 21.74 -61.03
N LEU A 9 -17.63 21.51 -61.34
CA LEU A 9 -16.63 22.02 -62.32
C LEU A 9 -16.08 23.45 -62.14
N ALA A 10 -14.81 23.61 -61.72
CA ALA A 10 -13.80 24.64 -62.09
C ALA A 10 -12.56 24.48 -61.16
N MET A 11 -11.28 24.63 -61.52
CA MET A 11 -10.54 24.86 -62.77
C MET A 11 -9.04 24.53 -62.52
N LEU A 12 -8.31 24.27 -63.61
CA LEU A 12 -6.89 23.90 -63.76
C LEU A 12 -5.85 24.67 -62.91
N LEU A 13 -4.74 23.97 -62.60
CA LEU A 13 -3.42 24.31 -63.17
C LEU A 13 -2.43 23.13 -63.08
N ILE A 14 -1.93 22.75 -64.26
CA ILE A 14 -0.87 21.76 -64.48
C ILE A 14 0.45 22.52 -64.48
N LEU A 15 1.44 22.02 -63.75
CA LEU A 15 2.83 22.19 -64.16
C LEU A 15 3.58 20.85 -63.97
N ILE A 16 3.93 20.25 -65.11
CA ILE A 16 4.78 19.07 -65.21
C ILE A 16 6.22 19.56 -65.15
N GLY A 17 6.94 19.16 -64.11
CA GLY A 17 8.40 19.20 -64.04
C GLY A 17 8.90 17.77 -63.83
N THR A 18 9.33 17.13 -64.91
CA THR A 18 10.02 15.85 -64.89
C THR A 18 11.37 15.98 -64.19
N LEU A 19 11.66 15.10 -63.22
CA LEU A 19 13.03 14.68 -62.89
C LEU A 19 12.99 13.36 -62.11
N SER A 20 13.30 12.28 -62.83
CA SER A 20 14.09 11.12 -62.39
C SER A 20 14.15 10.87 -60.88
N ILE A 21 13.24 10.04 -60.36
CA ILE A 21 13.48 9.33 -59.10
C ILE A 21 13.96 7.93 -59.47
N GLY A 22 15.27 7.72 -59.32
CA GLY A 22 15.85 6.39 -59.33
C GLY A 22 15.15 5.50 -58.31
N SER A 23 14.94 4.24 -58.66
CA SER A 23 14.44 3.21 -57.77
C SER A 23 15.31 3.14 -56.51
N MET A 24 14.88 3.83 -55.45
CA MET A 24 15.38 3.60 -54.11
C MET A 24 14.79 2.28 -53.64
N ASN A 25 15.62 1.25 -53.63
CA ASN A 25 15.39 0.08 -52.80
C ASN A 25 15.22 0.58 -51.37
N VAL A 26 13.98 0.60 -50.87
CA VAL A 26 13.74 0.61 -49.43
C VAL A 26 14.17 -0.77 -48.96
N MET A 27 15.46 -0.94 -48.67
CA MET A 27 15.86 -1.93 -47.70
C MET A 27 15.14 -1.53 -46.42
N ALA A 28 14.07 -2.24 -46.10
CA ALA A 28 13.61 -2.32 -44.73
C ALA A 28 14.80 -2.86 -43.94
N SER A 29 15.53 -1.98 -43.27
CA SER A 29 16.38 -2.42 -42.17
C SER A 29 15.40 -2.96 -41.15
N GLN A 30 15.20 -4.28 -41.14
CA GLN A 30 14.91 -4.95 -39.90
C GLN A 30 16.06 -4.55 -38.97
N SER A 31 15.82 -3.56 -38.10
CA SER A 31 16.57 -3.54 -36.87
C SER A 31 16.11 -4.81 -36.15
N GLN A 32 16.82 -5.92 -36.38
CA GLN A 32 17.05 -6.87 -35.30
C GLN A 32 17.55 -6.00 -34.16
N LYS A 33 16.65 -5.63 -33.24
CA LYS A 33 17.09 -5.38 -31.87
C LYS A 33 17.81 -6.67 -31.52
N ALA A 34 19.13 -6.58 -31.39
CA ALA A 34 19.87 -7.62 -30.72
C ALA A 34 19.15 -7.84 -29.40
N ASP A 35 18.54 -9.01 -29.25
CA ASP A 35 18.08 -9.53 -27.98
C ASP A 35 19.35 -9.76 -27.16
N LEU A 36 19.86 -8.67 -26.57
CA LEU A 36 20.84 -8.71 -25.50
C LEU A 36 20.05 -9.21 -24.29
N GLY A 37 19.76 -10.51 -24.28
CA GLY A 37 18.83 -11.19 -23.38
C GLY A 37 18.79 -10.55 -22.01
N ILE A 38 17.80 -9.70 -21.79
CA ILE A 38 17.63 -9.03 -20.50
C ILE A 38 17.04 -10.08 -19.59
N VAL A 39 17.86 -10.56 -18.66
CA VAL A 39 17.47 -11.60 -17.71
C VAL A 39 16.37 -11.05 -16.82
N VAL A 40 15.18 -11.65 -16.92
CA VAL A 40 14.13 -11.56 -15.92
C VAL A 40 14.07 -12.93 -15.27
N ASP A 41 14.36 -13.01 -13.99
CA ASP A 41 14.44 -14.30 -13.29
C ASP A 41 14.07 -14.17 -11.80
N ILE A 42 13.78 -15.32 -11.19
CA ILE A 42 13.64 -15.48 -9.75
C ILE A 42 14.83 -16.29 -9.25
N GLU A 43 15.72 -15.63 -8.52
CA GLU A 43 16.87 -16.30 -7.89
C GLU A 43 16.49 -16.77 -6.49
N SER A 44 16.71 -18.06 -6.22
CA SER A 44 16.63 -18.58 -4.86
C SER A 44 17.81 -18.08 -4.03
N VAL A 45 17.51 -17.50 -2.87
CA VAL A 45 18.49 -17.02 -1.89
C VAL A 45 18.14 -17.59 -0.51
N SER A 46 19.00 -17.35 0.48
CA SER A 46 18.70 -17.68 1.88
C SER A 46 19.31 -16.59 2.75
N ILE A 47 18.55 -15.54 3.01
CA ILE A 47 18.99 -14.41 3.83
C ILE A 47 18.16 -14.41 5.10
N ASP A 48 18.75 -14.87 6.19
CA ASP A 48 18.10 -14.94 7.50
C ASP A 48 17.57 -13.57 7.92
N ARG A 49 16.31 -13.56 8.38
CA ARG A 49 15.67 -12.40 8.98
C ARG A 49 15.34 -12.73 10.42
N GLN A 50 15.96 -11.98 11.33
CA GLN A 50 15.66 -12.13 12.75
C GLN A 50 14.21 -11.68 12.99
N PRO A 51 13.32 -12.56 13.47
CA PRO A 51 11.96 -12.19 13.80
C PRO A 51 11.97 -11.15 14.92
N SER A 52 10.93 -10.32 15.00
CA SER A 52 10.76 -9.48 16.18
C SER A 52 10.63 -10.32 17.45
N ASN A 53 10.86 -9.69 18.59
CA ASN A 53 10.72 -10.31 19.91
C ASN A 53 9.34 -10.97 20.10
N LEU A 54 8.30 -10.45 19.43
CA LEU A 54 6.94 -10.96 19.50
C LEU A 54 6.71 -12.19 18.63
N LEU A 55 7.53 -12.41 17.60
CA LEU A 55 7.49 -13.57 16.71
C LEU A 55 8.59 -14.60 17.00
N ALA A 56 9.51 -14.32 17.94
CA ALA A 56 10.64 -15.20 18.23
C ALA A 56 10.26 -16.64 18.62
N GLY A 57 9.07 -16.84 19.22
CA GLY A 57 8.52 -18.17 19.53
C GLY A 57 7.56 -18.75 18.49
N ILE A 58 7.30 -18.01 17.40
CA ILE A 58 6.34 -18.40 16.35
C ILE A 58 7.07 -19.13 15.22
N GLY A 59 8.19 -18.59 14.75
CA GLY A 59 8.96 -19.23 13.69
C GLY A 59 10.20 -18.43 13.31
N THR A 60 11.13 -19.10 12.62
CA THR A 60 12.24 -18.44 11.95
C THR A 60 11.78 -17.88 10.60
N MET A 61 12.52 -16.91 10.07
CA MET A 61 12.15 -16.20 8.85
C MET A 61 13.38 -15.98 7.97
N SER A 62 13.16 -15.97 6.66
CA SER A 62 14.18 -15.64 5.68
C SER A 62 13.59 -14.93 4.47
N VAL A 63 14.41 -14.15 3.78
CA VAL A 63 14.16 -13.83 2.37
C VAL A 63 14.75 -14.98 1.57
N ASN A 64 13.89 -15.67 0.82
CA ASN A 64 14.25 -16.87 0.06
C ASN A 64 14.25 -16.68 -1.46
N LYS A 65 13.80 -15.52 -1.96
CA LYS A 65 13.71 -15.19 -3.38
C LYS A 65 14.12 -13.75 -3.64
N ASN A 66 14.90 -13.55 -4.70
CA ASN A 66 15.13 -12.25 -5.32
C ASN A 66 14.52 -12.20 -6.72
N LEU A 67 13.97 -11.06 -7.10
CA LEU A 67 13.60 -10.75 -8.48
C LEU A 67 14.80 -10.06 -9.16
N VAL A 68 15.27 -10.66 -10.25
CA VAL A 68 16.32 -10.09 -11.10
C VAL A 68 15.69 -9.50 -12.35
N VAL A 69 16.01 -8.24 -12.64
CA VAL A 69 15.61 -7.51 -13.84
C VAL A 69 16.84 -6.83 -14.42
N GLY A 70 17.39 -7.39 -15.50
CA GLY A 70 18.64 -6.94 -16.08
C GLY A 70 19.79 -7.02 -15.07
N ASN A 71 20.37 -5.87 -14.70
CA ASN A 71 21.47 -5.81 -13.72
C ASN A 71 21.00 -5.52 -12.29
N THR A 72 19.68 -5.51 -12.05
CA THR A 72 19.10 -5.14 -10.77
C THR A 72 18.52 -6.38 -10.11
N SER A 73 19.01 -6.73 -8.92
CA SER A 73 18.46 -7.79 -8.08
C SER A 73 17.81 -7.16 -6.85
N VAL A 74 16.52 -7.42 -6.64
CA VAL A 74 15.76 -6.90 -5.50
C VAL A 74 15.14 -8.04 -4.70
N PRO A 75 15.14 -7.96 -3.36
CA PRO A 75 14.53 -8.99 -2.54
C PRO A 75 13.01 -8.98 -2.68
N LEU A 76 12.41 -10.17 -2.61
CA LEU A 76 10.99 -10.33 -2.30
C LEU A 76 10.77 -10.28 -0.79
N TYR A 77 9.52 -10.49 -0.33
CA TYR A 77 9.21 -10.46 1.09
C TYR A 77 9.87 -11.61 1.85
N ALA A 78 10.19 -11.35 3.12
CA ALA A 78 10.54 -12.42 4.04
C ALA A 78 9.29 -13.24 4.38
N THR A 79 9.43 -14.55 4.47
CA THR A 79 8.36 -15.46 4.91
C THR A 79 8.81 -16.21 6.16
N PHE A 80 7.88 -16.84 6.87
CA PHE A 80 8.27 -17.92 7.78
C PHE A 80 8.96 -19.04 6.99
N ASP A 81 9.97 -19.67 7.59
CA ASP A 81 10.68 -20.78 6.94
C ASP A 81 9.81 -22.05 6.88
N SER A 82 8.84 -22.19 7.79
CA SER A 82 7.74 -23.17 7.72
C SER A 82 6.44 -22.49 8.12
N GLN A 83 5.50 -22.41 7.18
CA GLN A 83 4.16 -21.87 7.42
C GLN A 83 3.37 -22.74 8.38
N GLU A 84 3.49 -24.06 8.25
CA GLU A 84 2.79 -25.02 9.09
C GLU A 84 3.22 -24.89 10.56
N ALA A 85 4.53 -24.78 10.83
CA ALA A 85 5.04 -24.59 12.18
C ALA A 85 4.61 -23.23 12.77
N ALA A 86 4.67 -22.16 11.97
CA ALA A 86 4.24 -20.83 12.41
C ALA A 86 2.76 -20.81 12.76
N LEU A 87 1.91 -21.43 11.94
CA LEU A 87 0.48 -21.56 12.15
C LEU A 87 0.14 -22.42 13.38
N GLN A 88 0.85 -23.54 13.56
CA GLN A 88 0.71 -24.36 14.77
C GLN A 88 1.08 -23.56 16.03
N ASN A 89 2.17 -22.81 16.00
CA ASN A 89 2.64 -22.05 17.15
C ASN A 89 1.71 -20.86 17.48
N ILE A 90 1.14 -20.18 16.48
CA ILE A 90 0.20 -19.07 16.72
C ILE A 90 -1.18 -19.55 17.18
N SER A 91 -1.57 -20.80 16.92
CA SER A 91 -2.91 -21.32 17.23
C SER A 91 -3.32 -21.14 18.70
N THR A 92 -2.36 -21.15 19.63
CA THR A 92 -2.59 -20.97 21.08
C THR A 92 -2.68 -19.50 21.52
N ASN A 93 -2.51 -18.55 20.60
CA ASN A 93 -2.62 -17.12 20.89
C ASN A 93 -4.03 -16.80 21.42
N PRO A 94 -4.17 -16.05 22.54
CA PRO A 94 -5.47 -15.68 23.09
C PRO A 94 -6.43 -15.03 22.08
N VAL A 95 -5.92 -14.29 21.10
CA VAL A 95 -6.74 -13.69 20.04
C VAL A 95 -7.37 -14.74 19.14
N VAL A 96 -6.63 -15.79 18.78
CA VAL A 96 -7.17 -16.91 17.98
C VAL A 96 -8.29 -17.59 18.77
N GLN A 97 -8.06 -17.85 20.05
CA GLN A 97 -9.06 -18.52 20.90
C GLN A 97 -10.33 -17.69 21.08
N GLU A 98 -10.18 -16.36 21.23
CA GLU A 98 -11.33 -15.45 21.35
C GLU A 98 -12.13 -15.38 20.06
N ILE A 99 -11.47 -15.22 18.90
CA ILE A 99 -12.14 -15.20 17.59
C ILE A 99 -12.84 -16.52 17.34
N LYS A 100 -12.18 -17.65 17.64
CA LYS A 100 -12.76 -18.98 17.49
C LYS A 100 -14.06 -19.11 18.29
N LEU A 101 -14.06 -18.63 19.53
CA LEU A 101 -15.20 -18.68 20.42
C LEU A 101 -16.34 -17.76 19.94
N GLU A 102 -16.05 -16.51 19.60
CA GLU A 102 -17.05 -15.51 19.21
C GLU A 102 -17.75 -15.86 17.89
N TYR A 103 -16.98 -16.30 16.89
CA TYR A 103 -17.48 -16.54 15.53
C TYR A 103 -17.78 -18.03 15.24
N GLY A 104 -17.41 -18.94 16.15
CA GLY A 104 -17.63 -20.37 15.98
C GLY A 104 -16.81 -20.98 14.85
N TYR A 105 -15.60 -20.45 14.59
CA TYR A 105 -14.71 -20.96 13.56
C TYR A 105 -14.10 -22.31 13.93
N GLU A 106 -13.72 -23.08 12.91
CA GLU A 106 -12.78 -24.20 13.06
C GLU A 106 -11.39 -23.68 13.47
N ASP A 107 -10.47 -24.57 13.85
CA ASP A 107 -9.10 -24.16 14.14
C ASP A 107 -8.48 -23.37 12.98
N ILE A 108 -7.65 -22.37 13.31
CA ILE A 108 -6.93 -21.60 12.30
C ILE A 108 -6.10 -22.53 11.42
N SER A 109 -6.13 -22.31 10.11
CA SER A 109 -5.47 -23.11 9.08
C SER A 109 -5.14 -22.25 7.87
N ASP A 110 -4.41 -22.82 6.90
CA ASP A 110 -4.16 -22.17 5.60
C ASP A 110 -5.45 -21.79 4.86
N ASP A 111 -6.53 -22.52 5.10
CA ASP A 111 -7.80 -22.31 4.39
C ASP A 111 -8.61 -21.14 4.96
N ASN A 112 -8.43 -20.78 6.24
CA ASN A 112 -9.28 -19.80 6.94
C ASN A 112 -8.52 -18.66 7.64
N TRP A 113 -7.20 -18.57 7.49
CA TRP A 113 -6.41 -17.54 8.20
C TRP A 113 -6.88 -16.10 7.88
N LYS A 114 -7.40 -15.86 6.67
CA LYS A 114 -7.94 -14.55 6.27
C LYS A 114 -9.24 -14.22 7.01
N ASP A 115 -10.09 -15.22 7.27
CA ASP A 115 -11.31 -15.03 8.07
C ASP A 115 -10.94 -14.64 9.51
N TYR A 116 -9.87 -15.24 10.06
CA TYR A 116 -9.31 -14.83 11.35
C TYR A 116 -8.71 -13.42 11.31
N TYR A 117 -8.07 -13.01 10.21
CA TYR A 117 -7.55 -11.65 10.04
C TYR A 117 -8.67 -10.61 10.05
N ASP A 118 -9.75 -10.86 9.28
CA ASP A 118 -10.90 -9.95 9.22
C ASP A 118 -11.63 -9.91 10.57
N ALA A 119 -11.92 -11.07 11.15
CA ALA A 119 -12.57 -11.18 12.47
C ALA A 119 -11.77 -10.50 13.58
N MET A 120 -10.43 -10.46 13.49
CA MET A 120 -9.58 -9.76 14.45
C MET A 120 -9.86 -8.26 14.50
N HIS A 121 -10.16 -7.65 13.36
CA HIS A 121 -10.45 -6.22 13.26
C HIS A 121 -11.93 -5.93 13.53
N GLU A 122 -12.83 -6.85 13.16
CA GLU A 122 -14.26 -6.72 13.44
C GLU A 122 -14.60 -6.84 14.93
N LEU A 123 -13.96 -7.80 15.63
CA LEU A 123 -14.21 -8.03 17.05
C LEU A 123 -13.93 -6.80 17.91
N ILE A 124 -12.98 -5.95 17.52
CA ILE A 124 -12.64 -4.71 18.24
C ILE A 124 -13.83 -3.75 18.40
N ASP A 125 -14.75 -3.77 17.44
CA ASP A 125 -15.91 -2.86 17.38
C ASP A 125 -17.17 -3.49 18.01
N LEU A 126 -17.13 -4.77 18.38
CA LEU A 126 -18.30 -5.46 18.96
C LEU A 126 -18.52 -5.11 20.44
N PRO A 127 -19.77 -5.03 20.91
CA PRO A 127 -20.07 -4.89 22.34
C PRO A 127 -19.57 -6.05 23.21
N SER A 128 -19.36 -7.24 22.62
CA SER A 128 -18.82 -8.44 23.26
C SER A 128 -17.29 -8.42 23.41
N CYS A 129 -16.60 -7.46 22.77
CA CYS A 129 -15.15 -7.36 22.78
C CYS A 129 -14.60 -7.32 24.21
N PRO A 130 -13.74 -8.27 24.62
CA PRO A 130 -13.15 -8.24 25.95
C PRO A 130 -12.25 -7.01 26.16
N ASP A 131 -12.19 -6.47 27.39
CA ASP A 131 -11.38 -5.29 27.72
C ASP A 131 -9.89 -5.46 27.34
N TRP A 132 -9.36 -6.67 27.48
CA TRP A 132 -7.97 -6.99 27.13
C TRP A 132 -7.72 -6.97 25.61
N TYR A 133 -8.76 -7.11 24.78
CA TYR A 133 -8.67 -7.22 23.33
C TYR A 133 -8.46 -5.85 22.69
N ASN A 134 -7.20 -5.41 22.64
CA ASN A 134 -6.86 -4.10 22.13
C ASN A 134 -5.39 -4.01 21.66
N GLU A 135 -5.04 -2.91 21.01
CA GLU A 135 -3.71 -2.67 20.44
C GLU A 135 -2.58 -2.63 21.50
N GLU A 136 -2.90 -2.46 22.79
CA GLU A 136 -1.94 -2.54 23.90
C GLU A 136 -1.63 -3.97 24.35
N ALA A 137 -2.47 -4.96 23.99
CA ALA A 137 -2.25 -6.34 24.34
C ALA A 137 -1.13 -6.96 23.51
N VAL A 138 -0.23 -7.67 24.18
CA VAL A 138 0.88 -8.38 23.51
C VAL A 138 0.33 -9.44 22.55
N SER A 139 -0.68 -10.20 22.97
CA SER A 139 -1.35 -11.21 22.13
C SER A 139 -1.90 -10.63 20.83
N PHE A 140 -2.56 -9.47 20.89
CA PHE A 140 -3.06 -8.75 19.72
C PHE A 140 -1.93 -8.30 18.79
N ARG A 141 -0.87 -7.68 19.33
CA ARG A 141 0.26 -7.25 18.50
C ARG A 141 1.04 -8.42 17.90
N THR A 142 1.18 -9.54 18.63
CA THR A 142 1.75 -10.79 18.10
C THR A 142 0.91 -11.33 16.96
N MET A 143 -0.43 -11.39 17.11
CA MET A 143 -1.33 -11.88 16.05
C MET A 143 -1.23 -11.03 14.78
N ARG A 144 -1.23 -9.69 14.95
CA ARG A 144 -1.11 -8.74 13.83
C ARG A 144 0.18 -8.95 13.03
N LYS A 145 1.30 -9.15 13.75
CA LYS A 145 2.62 -9.41 13.15
C LYS A 145 2.72 -10.79 12.52
N PHE A 146 2.04 -11.78 13.08
CA PHE A 146 1.95 -13.09 12.46
C PHE A 146 1.31 -12.96 11.07
N PHE A 147 0.15 -12.30 10.96
CA PHE A 147 -0.52 -12.12 9.68
C PHE A 147 0.32 -11.34 8.66
N ASP A 148 1.01 -10.27 9.11
CA ASP A 148 1.94 -9.47 8.30
C ASP A 148 2.97 -10.35 7.57
N ILE A 149 3.56 -11.34 8.25
CA ILE A 149 4.53 -12.26 7.65
C ILE A 149 3.86 -13.44 6.96
N TYR A 150 2.75 -13.94 7.49
CA TYR A 150 2.08 -15.12 6.95
C TYR A 150 1.60 -14.88 5.52
N GLU A 151 1.02 -13.69 5.25
CA GLU A 151 0.50 -13.31 3.94
C GLU A 151 1.59 -13.19 2.86
N ASN A 152 2.84 -12.97 3.25
CA ASN A 152 3.95 -12.76 2.33
C ASN A 152 4.25 -13.96 1.44
N HIS A 153 3.90 -15.17 1.88
CA HIS A 153 4.02 -16.36 1.03
C HIS A 153 3.10 -16.26 -0.20
N GLU A 154 1.84 -15.90 0.00
CA GLU A 154 0.89 -15.71 -1.11
C GLU A 154 1.32 -14.56 -2.03
N LYS A 155 1.79 -13.44 -1.46
CA LYS A 155 2.34 -12.32 -2.26
C LYS A 155 3.53 -12.75 -3.10
N ASN A 156 4.47 -13.50 -2.51
CA ASN A 156 5.64 -13.99 -3.23
C ASN A 156 5.25 -14.96 -4.35
N GLU A 157 4.30 -15.86 -4.13
CA GLU A 157 3.78 -16.75 -5.18
C GLU A 157 3.10 -15.97 -6.31
N GLU A 158 2.34 -14.91 -6.00
CA GLU A 158 1.73 -14.04 -7.01
C GLU A 158 2.80 -13.30 -7.84
N ILE A 159 3.82 -12.74 -7.19
CA ILE A 159 4.95 -12.09 -7.86
C ILE A 159 5.65 -13.08 -8.79
N VAL A 160 6.00 -14.28 -8.29
CA VAL A 160 6.65 -15.32 -9.10
C VAL A 160 5.79 -15.70 -10.31
N SER A 161 4.49 -15.89 -10.12
CA SER A 161 3.54 -16.18 -11.21
C SER A 161 3.46 -15.10 -12.29
N LEU A 162 3.56 -13.82 -11.90
CA LEU A 162 3.64 -12.70 -12.85
C LEU A 162 4.99 -12.68 -13.57
N VAL A 163 6.10 -12.92 -12.85
CA VAL A 163 7.46 -12.92 -13.40
C VAL A 163 7.68 -14.06 -14.38
N THR A 164 7.18 -15.28 -14.11
CA THR A 164 7.29 -16.43 -15.03
C THR A 164 6.61 -16.19 -16.39
N ARG A 165 5.66 -15.25 -16.46
CA ARG A 165 4.98 -14.86 -17.71
C ARG A 165 5.68 -13.72 -18.46
N ALA A 166 6.68 -13.08 -17.86
CA ALA A 166 7.41 -12.00 -18.48
C ALA A 166 8.37 -12.53 -19.55
N THR A 167 8.46 -11.80 -20.66
CA THR A 167 9.35 -12.08 -21.78
C THR A 167 10.40 -10.99 -21.98
N ALA A 168 10.22 -9.83 -21.34
CA ALA A 168 11.14 -8.72 -21.33
C ALA A 168 11.10 -7.98 -19.98
N ALA A 169 12.17 -7.25 -19.65
CA ALA A 169 12.21 -6.43 -18.44
C ALA A 169 11.08 -5.40 -18.34
N THR A 170 10.58 -4.89 -19.47
CA THR A 170 9.42 -3.99 -19.50
C THR A 170 8.14 -4.66 -19.01
N ASP A 171 7.99 -5.98 -19.16
CA ASP A 171 6.83 -6.72 -18.62
C ASP A 171 6.82 -6.72 -17.08
N ILE A 172 7.93 -6.31 -16.46
CA ILE A 172 8.10 -6.10 -15.02
C ILE A 172 8.04 -4.61 -14.69
N THR A 173 8.94 -3.81 -15.27
CA THR A 173 9.10 -2.39 -14.90
C THR A 173 7.94 -1.52 -15.35
N GLU A 174 7.14 -1.96 -16.32
CA GLU A 174 5.93 -1.26 -16.77
C GLU A 174 4.63 -1.89 -16.25
N ASN A 175 4.73 -2.95 -15.45
CA ASN A 175 3.59 -3.68 -14.92
C ASN A 175 3.22 -3.18 -13.53
N ALA A 176 2.23 -2.30 -13.49
CA ALA A 176 1.73 -1.72 -12.24
C ALA A 176 1.24 -2.78 -11.24
N ASP A 177 0.68 -3.89 -11.70
CA ASP A 177 0.18 -4.95 -10.83
C ASP A 177 1.32 -5.64 -10.10
N LEU A 178 2.38 -5.98 -10.83
CA LEU A 178 3.58 -6.58 -10.24
C LEU A 178 4.30 -5.60 -9.31
N LEU A 179 4.53 -4.37 -9.76
CA LEU A 179 5.23 -3.35 -8.96
C LEU A 179 4.49 -3.08 -7.64
N GLU A 180 3.17 -3.08 -7.66
CA GLU A 180 2.35 -2.88 -6.46
C GLU A 180 2.46 -4.04 -5.47
N LEU A 181 2.80 -5.24 -5.93
CA LEU A 181 3.03 -6.40 -5.06
C LEU A 181 4.42 -6.40 -4.42
N LEU A 182 5.40 -5.64 -4.91
CA LEU A 182 6.77 -5.73 -4.39
C LEU A 182 6.93 -5.08 -2.99
N PRO A 183 7.89 -5.53 -2.17
CA PRO A 183 8.33 -4.79 -0.99
C PRO A 183 8.70 -3.34 -1.35
N TYR A 184 8.43 -2.39 -0.47
CA TYR A 184 8.53 -0.95 -0.77
C TYR A 184 9.87 -0.53 -1.39
N ASP A 185 11.00 -0.97 -0.84
CA ASP A 185 12.32 -0.60 -1.37
C ASP A 185 12.60 -1.24 -2.74
N SER A 186 12.11 -2.47 -2.94
CA SER A 186 12.16 -3.18 -4.23
C SER A 186 11.28 -2.49 -5.29
N TYR A 187 10.10 -2.03 -4.89
CA TYR A 187 9.22 -1.18 -5.71
C TYR A 187 9.92 0.10 -6.14
N ILE A 188 10.56 0.83 -5.22
CA ILE A 188 11.27 2.08 -5.54
C ILE A 188 12.43 1.80 -6.51
N ALA A 189 13.22 0.76 -6.26
CA ALA A 189 14.36 0.41 -7.11
C ALA A 189 13.97 0.07 -8.55
N LEU A 190 12.85 -0.64 -8.75
CA LEU A 190 12.41 -1.05 -10.09
C LEU A 190 11.51 -0.01 -10.77
N SER A 191 10.65 0.71 -10.04
CA SER A 191 9.78 1.74 -10.63
C SER A 191 10.57 2.93 -11.18
N GLN A 192 11.72 3.27 -10.56
CA GLN A 192 12.63 4.32 -11.07
C GLN A 192 13.28 3.96 -12.42
N GLN A 193 13.32 2.68 -12.80
CA GLN A 193 13.87 2.22 -14.08
C GLN A 193 12.85 2.32 -15.22
N SER A 194 11.59 2.55 -14.89
CA SER A 194 10.51 2.67 -15.86
C SER A 194 10.42 4.10 -16.41
N ASN A 195 10.02 4.24 -17.68
CA ASN A 195 9.49 5.52 -18.19
C ASN A 195 8.06 5.79 -17.69
N ILE A 196 7.51 4.90 -16.85
CA ILE A 196 6.28 5.11 -16.11
C ILE A 196 6.59 6.01 -14.90
N SER A 197 7.06 7.21 -15.21
CA SER A 197 7.05 8.34 -14.30
C SER A 197 5.62 8.86 -14.12
N ASN A 198 4.65 7.97 -13.88
CA ASN A 198 3.27 8.36 -13.54
C ASN A 198 3.21 9.07 -12.18
N ASN A 199 4.30 9.01 -11.37
CA ASN A 199 4.39 9.65 -10.07
C ASN A 199 5.39 10.79 -9.94
N GLU A 200 6.37 11.00 -10.84
CA GLU A 200 7.27 12.16 -10.66
C GLU A 200 6.56 13.51 -10.89
N ARG A 201 5.65 13.57 -11.87
CA ARG A 201 4.78 14.74 -12.05
C ARG A 201 3.67 14.83 -10.98
N SER A 202 3.19 13.70 -10.46
CA SER A 202 2.10 13.69 -9.46
C SER A 202 2.62 14.05 -8.06
N LEU A 203 3.77 13.51 -7.63
CA LEU A 203 4.39 13.79 -6.33
C LEU A 203 4.81 15.26 -6.22
N ALA A 204 5.43 15.85 -7.25
CA ALA A 204 5.79 17.27 -7.22
C ALA A 204 4.57 18.22 -7.31
N SER A 205 3.51 17.82 -8.02
CA SER A 205 2.30 18.64 -8.21
C SER A 205 1.27 18.50 -7.08
N LEU A 206 1.22 17.36 -6.39
CA LEU A 206 0.28 17.12 -5.28
C LEU A 206 0.81 17.65 -3.93
N ASN A 207 2.13 17.84 -3.78
CA ASN A 207 2.79 18.11 -2.49
C ASN A 207 2.80 19.57 -2.00
N ALA A 208 2.03 20.51 -2.57
CA ALA A 208 2.01 21.88 -2.02
C ALA A 208 0.76 22.73 -2.31
N LEU A 209 0.08 22.53 -3.44
CA LEU A 209 -1.04 23.38 -3.81
C LEU A 209 -2.35 22.79 -3.27
N GLY A 210 -2.78 23.27 -2.10
CA GLY A 210 -4.17 23.09 -1.62
C GLY A 210 -4.36 22.31 -0.32
N PHE A 211 -3.32 21.71 0.28
CA PHE A 211 -3.50 21.01 1.57
C PHE A 211 -3.57 21.99 2.75
N ASN A 212 -4.77 22.13 3.32
CA ASN A 212 -5.05 22.89 4.51
C ASN A 212 -4.98 22.01 5.76
N ILE A 213 -3.86 22.13 6.48
CA ILE A 213 -3.60 21.40 7.73
C ILE A 213 -4.70 21.61 8.77
N ASN A 214 -5.27 22.82 8.88
CA ASN A 214 -6.31 23.08 9.87
C ASN A 214 -7.63 22.40 9.51
N ALA A 215 -8.00 22.36 8.22
CA ALA A 215 -9.17 21.62 7.75
C ALA A 215 -9.00 20.11 7.96
N ALA A 216 -7.83 19.56 7.59
CA ALA A 216 -7.49 18.17 7.82
C ALA A 216 -7.55 17.78 9.31
N VAL A 217 -6.97 18.61 10.19
CA VAL A 217 -7.03 18.38 11.65
C VAL A 217 -8.44 18.52 12.22
N ALA A 218 -9.25 19.44 11.70
CA ALA A 218 -10.65 19.57 12.08
C ALA A 218 -11.45 18.32 11.70
N TYR A 219 -11.28 17.82 10.46
CA TYR A 219 -11.91 16.59 10.00
C TYR A 219 -11.47 15.39 10.83
N ALA A 220 -10.16 15.21 11.00
CA ALA A 220 -9.60 14.13 11.81
C ALA A 220 -10.14 14.16 13.24
N SER A 221 -10.17 15.32 13.88
CA SER A 221 -10.67 15.46 15.26
C SER A 221 -12.18 15.17 15.37
N LYS A 222 -12.96 15.49 14.33
CA LYS A 222 -14.40 15.25 14.29
C LYS A 222 -14.73 13.76 14.15
N TYR A 223 -14.03 13.06 13.27
CA TYR A 223 -14.41 11.70 12.86
C TYR A 223 -13.53 10.58 13.43
N ALA A 224 -12.41 10.90 14.09
CA ALA A 224 -11.50 9.88 14.63
C ALA A 224 -12.14 8.85 15.58
N LYS A 225 -13.24 9.21 16.27
CA LYS A 225 -13.97 8.31 17.19
C LYS A 225 -15.28 7.77 16.62
N SER A 226 -15.68 8.22 15.44
CA SER A 226 -16.96 7.91 14.84
C SER A 226 -16.80 8.05 13.32
N PRO A 227 -16.60 6.93 12.59
CA PRO A 227 -16.40 6.96 11.15
C PRO A 227 -17.48 7.74 10.40
N ASN A 228 -17.11 8.45 9.33
CA ASN A 228 -18.03 9.25 8.53
C ASN A 228 -18.81 8.38 7.53
N THR A 229 -19.72 7.54 8.02
CA THR A 229 -20.51 6.60 7.21
C THR A 229 -21.58 7.28 6.34
N ASP A 230 -21.85 8.57 6.58
CA ASP A 230 -22.80 9.32 5.76
C ASP A 230 -22.22 9.57 4.37
N ASP A 231 -20.91 9.81 4.26
CA ASP A 231 -20.23 10.18 3.01
C ASP A 231 -19.25 9.15 2.47
N TYR A 232 -18.79 8.23 3.31
CA TYR A 232 -17.80 7.22 2.95
C TYR A 232 -18.24 5.83 3.40
N ASP A 233 -17.72 4.83 2.70
CA ASP A 233 -17.89 3.45 3.12
C ASP A 233 -17.01 3.15 4.34
N LYS A 234 -17.40 2.18 5.16
CA LYS A 234 -16.61 1.71 6.32
C LYS A 234 -16.10 0.30 6.02
N PHE A 235 -14.81 0.07 6.26
CA PHE A 235 -14.17 -1.23 6.10
C PHE A 235 -13.83 -1.86 7.46
N SER A 236 -13.55 -3.17 7.49
CA SER A 236 -13.06 -3.89 8.69
C SER A 236 -11.70 -3.34 9.14
N SER A 237 -10.79 -3.09 8.18
CA SER A 237 -9.55 -2.33 8.37
C SER A 237 -9.66 -0.97 7.70
N ASP A 238 -9.92 0.08 8.50
CA ASP A 238 -10.34 1.39 7.99
C ASP A 238 -9.24 2.48 8.06
N CYS A 239 -8.04 2.13 8.53
CA CYS A 239 -6.98 3.10 8.78
C CYS A 239 -6.63 3.97 7.56
N THR A 240 -6.49 3.35 6.37
CA THR A 240 -6.14 4.07 5.14
C THR A 240 -7.32 4.83 4.56
N ASN A 241 -8.52 4.25 4.61
CA ASN A 241 -9.74 4.95 4.20
C ASN A 241 -9.90 6.25 4.99
N PHE A 242 -9.69 6.21 6.31
CA PHE A 242 -9.76 7.39 7.17
C PHE A 242 -8.70 8.45 6.84
N VAL A 243 -7.43 8.06 6.65
CA VAL A 243 -6.42 9.05 6.26
C VAL A 243 -6.66 9.61 4.86
N SER A 244 -7.22 8.83 3.93
CA SER A 244 -7.64 9.33 2.62
C SER A 244 -8.76 10.38 2.76
N GLN A 245 -9.75 10.13 3.62
CA GLN A 245 -10.78 11.13 3.92
C GLN A 245 -10.19 12.41 4.53
N ILE A 246 -9.23 12.29 5.46
CA ILE A 246 -8.52 13.45 6.04
C ILE A 246 -7.80 14.23 4.95
N LEU A 247 -7.17 13.53 4.00
CA LEU A 247 -6.41 14.14 2.91
C LEU A 247 -7.33 14.90 1.95
N GLU A 248 -8.46 14.30 1.56
CA GLU A 248 -9.47 14.93 0.71
C GLU A 248 -10.10 16.15 1.40
N ASN A 249 -10.53 16.00 2.67
CA ASN A 249 -11.14 17.09 3.44
C ASN A 249 -10.10 18.15 3.89
N GLY A 250 -8.82 17.83 3.75
CA GLY A 250 -7.72 18.79 3.78
C GLY A 250 -7.60 19.60 2.50
N GLY A 251 -8.37 19.32 1.44
CA GLY A 251 -8.39 20.09 0.19
C GLY A 251 -7.59 19.47 -0.96
N VAL A 252 -7.08 18.24 -0.82
CA VAL A 252 -6.36 17.56 -1.91
C VAL A 252 -7.35 16.95 -2.89
N SER A 253 -7.23 17.36 -4.15
CA SER A 253 -8.07 16.82 -5.23
C SER A 253 -7.68 15.39 -5.56
N GLN A 254 -8.68 14.52 -5.66
CA GLN A 254 -8.50 13.14 -6.07
C GLN A 254 -8.03 13.03 -7.53
N VAL A 255 -7.28 11.96 -7.84
CA VAL A 255 -6.90 11.61 -9.21
C VAL A 255 -7.68 10.36 -9.60
N LYS A 256 -8.73 10.54 -10.40
CA LYS A 256 -9.72 9.49 -10.70
C LYS A 256 -9.40 8.75 -11.99
N TYR A 257 -9.54 7.42 -11.96
CA TYR A 257 -9.47 6.54 -13.13
C TYR A 257 -10.62 5.54 -13.07
N ASP A 258 -11.02 4.97 -14.22
CA ASP A 258 -11.93 3.82 -14.28
C ASP A 258 -11.17 2.50 -14.09
N ASP A 259 -10.31 2.48 -13.06
CA ASP A 259 -9.44 1.37 -12.70
C ASP A 259 -9.05 1.55 -11.23
N GLN A 260 -9.36 0.55 -10.39
CA GLN A 260 -9.07 0.63 -8.96
C GLN A 260 -7.57 0.63 -8.68
N LYS A 261 -6.74 0.13 -9.60
CA LYS A 261 -5.28 0.05 -9.42
C LYS A 261 -4.57 1.36 -9.75
N LYS A 262 -5.29 2.38 -10.24
CA LYS A 262 -4.71 3.65 -10.68
C LYS A 262 -5.27 4.84 -9.92
N GLY A 263 -4.40 5.82 -9.70
CA GLY A 263 -4.73 7.08 -9.04
C GLY A 263 -4.95 6.93 -7.55
N TRP A 264 -5.62 7.92 -6.97
CA TRP A 264 -6.07 7.94 -5.57
C TRP A 264 -7.43 8.60 -5.54
N TRP A 265 -8.47 7.78 -5.34
CA TRP A 265 -9.83 8.24 -5.48
C TRP A 265 -10.88 7.40 -4.74
N HIS A 266 -11.97 8.06 -4.40
CA HIS A 266 -13.24 7.54 -3.95
C HIS A 266 -14.38 8.31 -4.62
N THR A 267 -15.46 7.61 -4.93
CA THR A 267 -16.68 8.21 -5.44
C THR A 267 -17.87 7.68 -4.66
N LYS A 268 -18.82 8.58 -4.40
CA LYS A 268 -20.14 8.28 -3.86
C LYS A 268 -21.16 8.63 -4.92
N SER A 269 -22.06 7.71 -5.23
CA SER A 269 -23.19 7.94 -6.13
C SER A 269 -24.46 7.38 -5.51
N LYS A 270 -25.61 7.95 -5.88
CA LYS A 270 -26.92 7.50 -5.40
C LYS A 270 -27.77 7.08 -6.59
N VAL A 271 -28.14 5.80 -6.65
CA VAL A 271 -28.98 5.23 -7.71
C VAL A 271 -30.18 4.57 -7.05
N LEU A 272 -31.40 5.05 -7.35
CA LEU A 272 -32.67 4.48 -6.84
C LEU A 272 -32.64 4.16 -5.33
N TYR A 273 -32.25 5.14 -4.51
CA TYR A 273 -32.10 5.05 -3.04
C TYR A 273 -30.92 4.21 -2.52
N ILE A 274 -30.17 3.55 -3.38
CA ILE A 274 -28.95 2.83 -3.03
C ILE A 274 -27.75 3.77 -3.17
N THR A 275 -26.97 3.91 -2.11
CA THR A 275 -25.66 4.58 -2.16
C THR A 275 -24.62 3.56 -2.59
N VAL A 276 -23.88 3.88 -3.65
CA VAL A 276 -22.78 3.06 -4.15
C VAL A 276 -21.48 3.83 -3.97
N HIS A 277 -20.54 3.21 -3.26
CA HIS A 277 -19.17 3.68 -3.13
C HIS A 277 -18.26 2.90 -4.08
N LYS A 278 -17.36 3.61 -4.75
CA LYS A 278 -16.25 3.01 -5.51
C LYS A 278 -14.97 3.71 -5.12
N HIS A 279 -13.85 3.00 -5.14
CA HIS A 279 -12.56 3.55 -4.74
C HIS A 279 -11.40 2.87 -5.47
N SER A 280 -10.23 3.52 -5.45
CA SER A 280 -8.95 2.91 -5.77
C SER A 280 -8.42 2.06 -4.62
N ILE A 281 -7.49 1.15 -4.92
CA ILE A 281 -6.75 0.37 -3.91
C ILE A 281 -5.94 1.32 -3.03
N SER A 282 -5.29 2.33 -3.62
CA SER A 282 -4.54 3.38 -2.90
C SER A 282 -5.40 4.19 -1.93
N TRP A 283 -6.73 4.20 -2.06
CA TRP A 283 -7.63 4.88 -1.12
C TRP A 283 -7.78 4.10 0.20
N ILE A 284 -7.70 2.77 0.14
CA ILE A 284 -8.06 1.87 1.25
C ILE A 284 -6.91 0.98 1.76
N ARG A 285 -5.81 0.80 1.02
CA ARG A 285 -4.69 -0.06 1.41
C ARG A 285 -3.45 0.75 1.78
N ALA A 286 -2.89 0.47 2.95
CA ALA A 286 -1.79 1.24 3.53
C ALA A 286 -0.53 1.19 2.65
N ASN A 287 -0.11 0.00 2.21
CA ASN A 287 1.08 -0.13 1.35
C ASN A 287 0.94 0.64 0.03
N THR A 288 -0.18 0.48 -0.66
CA THR A 288 -0.48 1.20 -1.90
C THR A 288 -0.57 2.72 -1.68
N PHE A 289 -1.16 3.17 -0.59
CA PHE A 289 -1.18 4.58 -0.22
C PHE A 289 0.23 5.12 0.03
N ALA A 290 1.08 4.38 0.76
CA ALA A 290 2.47 4.75 1.03
C ALA A 290 3.28 4.88 -0.27
N LYS A 291 3.15 3.91 -1.18
CA LYS A 291 3.80 3.94 -2.51
C LYS A 291 3.31 5.10 -3.36
N TYR A 292 2.00 5.35 -3.37
CA TYR A 292 1.40 6.45 -4.13
C TYR A 292 1.78 7.83 -3.59
N MET A 293 1.75 8.02 -2.26
CA MET A 293 1.99 9.31 -1.62
C MET A 293 3.47 9.60 -1.36
N GLY A 294 4.30 8.54 -1.32
CA GLY A 294 5.71 8.60 -1.01
C GLY A 294 5.99 8.66 0.50
N VAL A 295 6.99 7.89 0.93
CA VAL A 295 7.53 7.90 2.29
C VAL A 295 8.80 8.75 2.33
N GLY A 296 8.74 9.88 3.03
CA GLY A 296 9.82 10.88 3.05
C GLY A 296 10.76 10.78 4.25
N TYR A 297 10.48 9.90 5.21
CA TYR A 297 11.35 9.63 6.36
C TYR A 297 10.97 8.29 6.99
N THR A 298 11.96 7.49 7.36
CA THR A 298 11.75 6.25 8.12
C THR A 298 12.73 6.13 9.28
N THR A 299 12.34 5.41 10.33
CA THR A 299 13.20 5.06 11.46
C THR A 299 12.58 3.91 12.25
N THR A 300 13.35 3.20 13.06
CA THR A 300 12.84 2.23 14.05
C THR A 300 12.78 2.84 15.47
N ASN A 301 13.20 4.10 15.64
CA ASN A 301 13.31 4.75 16.94
C ASN A 301 12.22 5.81 17.14
N ASN A 302 11.33 5.61 18.11
CA ASN A 302 10.23 6.55 18.38
C ASN A 302 10.72 7.96 18.79
N SER A 303 11.87 8.09 19.46
CA SER A 303 12.42 9.40 19.81
C SER A 303 12.80 10.20 18.55
N LEU A 304 13.46 9.54 17.59
CA LEU A 304 13.79 10.16 16.30
C LEU A 304 12.53 10.44 15.47
N PHE A 305 11.59 9.50 15.47
CA PHE A 305 10.31 9.65 14.78
C PHE A 305 9.52 10.86 15.28
N SER A 306 9.30 10.94 16.60
CA SER A 306 8.60 12.07 17.24
C SER A 306 9.27 13.43 17.01
N ALA A 307 10.60 13.46 16.91
CA ALA A 307 11.35 14.67 16.61
C ALA A 307 11.11 15.13 15.15
N ASN A 308 10.95 14.17 14.24
CA ASN A 308 10.82 14.39 12.81
C ASN A 308 9.40 14.78 12.35
N ILE A 309 8.36 14.24 13.01
CA ILE A 309 6.95 14.50 12.65
C ILE A 309 6.42 15.81 13.25
N LYS A 310 5.34 16.36 12.69
CA LYS A 310 4.63 17.55 13.17
C LYS A 310 3.12 17.42 12.95
N LYS A 311 2.33 18.32 13.55
CA LYS A 311 0.90 18.47 13.24
C LYS A 311 0.70 18.60 11.72
N GLY A 312 -0.19 17.78 11.17
CA GLY A 312 -0.50 17.72 9.74
C GLY A 312 0.25 16.64 8.96
N ASP A 313 1.22 15.95 9.56
CA ASP A 313 1.90 14.84 8.89
C ASP A 313 1.03 13.57 8.92
N PHE A 314 1.03 12.82 7.81
CA PHE A 314 0.55 11.44 7.77
C PHE A 314 1.70 10.51 8.15
N ILE A 315 1.35 9.43 8.84
CA ILE A 315 2.33 8.50 9.42
C ILE A 315 1.93 7.07 9.08
N ALA A 316 2.94 6.21 8.91
CA ALA A 316 2.76 4.80 8.63
C ALA A 316 3.55 3.92 9.58
N ALA A 317 3.10 2.68 9.74
CA ALA A 317 3.82 1.63 10.44
C ALA A 317 4.01 0.42 9.49
N ASP A 318 5.23 -0.09 9.48
CA ASP A 318 5.63 -1.38 8.90
C ASP A 318 6.01 -2.25 10.11
N TYR A 319 5.17 -3.22 10.46
CA TYR A 319 5.22 -3.86 11.77
C TYR A 319 6.42 -4.79 11.91
N GLU A 320 6.83 -5.52 10.87
CA GLU A 320 8.02 -6.40 10.91
C GLU A 320 9.24 -5.85 10.15
N LYS A 321 9.17 -4.63 9.61
CA LYS A 321 10.25 -3.99 8.84
C LYS A 321 10.60 -4.85 7.60
N ASP A 322 9.60 -5.42 6.96
CA ASP A 322 9.74 -6.30 5.80
C ASP A 322 9.53 -5.58 4.46
N GLY A 323 9.09 -4.31 4.51
CA GLY A 323 8.81 -3.50 3.34
C GLY A 323 7.32 -3.42 3.00
N ASP A 324 6.44 -3.97 3.82
CA ASP A 324 5.00 -3.73 3.76
C ASP A 324 4.57 -2.66 4.75
N TRP A 325 3.87 -1.61 4.28
CA TRP A 325 3.27 -0.64 5.20
C TRP A 325 1.88 -1.11 5.58
N ASN A 326 1.72 -1.56 6.82
CA ASN A 326 0.49 -2.18 7.30
C ASN A 326 -0.55 -1.20 7.84
N HIS A 327 -0.11 -0.03 8.30
CA HIS A 327 -1.01 0.86 9.04
C HIS A 327 -0.74 2.34 8.78
N MET A 328 -1.80 3.14 8.87
CA MET A 328 -1.80 4.58 8.63
C MET A 328 -2.41 5.36 9.78
N GLY A 329 -1.86 6.54 10.06
CA GLY A 329 -2.41 7.48 11.04
C GLY A 329 -2.14 8.93 10.65
N PHE A 330 -2.73 9.85 11.41
CA PHE A 330 -2.59 11.29 11.17
C PHE A 330 -2.25 12.06 12.45
N VAL A 331 -1.21 12.90 12.39
CA VAL A 331 -0.75 13.68 13.54
C VAL A 331 -1.55 14.97 13.65
N THR A 332 -2.36 15.07 14.71
CA THR A 332 -3.22 16.24 14.96
C THR A 332 -2.60 17.28 15.88
N SER A 333 -1.61 16.88 16.71
CA SER A 333 -0.90 17.77 17.63
C SER A 333 0.44 17.16 18.05
N LYS A 334 1.37 18.01 18.49
CA LYS A 334 2.67 17.62 19.06
C LYS A 334 3.04 18.55 20.20
N LYS A 335 3.49 18.00 21.34
CA LYS A 335 4.04 18.77 22.46
C LYS A 335 5.48 19.15 22.21
N THR A 336 5.91 20.26 22.79
CA THR A 336 7.31 20.73 22.74
C THR A 336 8.19 20.06 23.79
N SER A 337 7.60 19.55 24.87
CA SER A 337 8.30 18.78 25.90
C SER A 337 8.36 17.30 25.53
N LYS A 338 9.43 16.63 26.01
CA LYS A 338 9.54 15.18 25.92
C LYS A 338 8.87 14.52 27.12
N THR A 339 8.16 13.42 26.87
CA THR A 339 7.63 12.50 27.88
C THR A 339 8.07 11.10 27.47
N ASN A 340 8.54 10.27 28.42
CA ASN A 340 9.00 8.91 28.13
C ASN A 340 10.09 8.82 27.03
N GLY A 341 10.94 9.84 26.92
CA GLY A 341 12.07 9.89 25.97
C GLY A 341 11.75 10.38 24.55
N TYR A 342 10.50 10.75 24.25
CA TYR A 342 10.07 11.24 22.94
C TYR A 342 9.17 12.48 23.05
N TYR A 343 9.00 13.26 21.97
CA TYR A 343 8.04 14.38 21.97
C TYR A 343 6.62 13.81 21.87
N ASP A 344 5.77 14.03 22.85
CA ASP A 344 4.43 13.45 22.82
C ASP A 344 3.61 14.00 21.64
N TYR A 345 2.92 13.12 20.91
CA TYR A 345 2.19 13.45 19.69
C TYR A 345 0.79 12.82 19.73
N LYS A 346 -0.20 13.51 19.17
CA LYS A 346 -1.60 13.07 19.17
C LYS A 346 -1.99 12.52 17.82
N VAL A 347 -2.36 11.24 17.77
CA VAL A 347 -2.74 10.54 16.55
C VAL A 347 -4.25 10.38 16.47
N ALA A 348 -4.79 10.59 15.27
CA ALA A 348 -6.12 10.16 14.86
C ALA A 348 -5.97 8.96 13.92
N GLN A 349 -6.71 7.86 14.17
CA GLN A 349 -6.65 6.63 13.37
C GLN A 349 -7.89 5.74 13.56
N HIS A 350 -8.15 4.85 12.61
CA HIS A 350 -9.29 3.91 12.61
C HIS A 350 -8.87 2.42 12.61
N THR A 351 -8.28 1.98 13.71
CA THR A 351 -8.24 0.56 14.12
C THR A 351 -9.19 0.39 15.31
N LYS A 352 -9.02 1.18 16.39
CA LYS A 352 -10.00 1.30 17.50
C LYS A 352 -10.71 2.66 17.54
N ASN A 353 -10.74 3.37 16.40
CA ASN A 353 -11.36 4.70 16.28
C ASN A 353 -10.97 5.64 17.43
N TYR A 354 -9.70 6.05 17.48
CA TYR A 354 -9.22 6.92 18.55
C TYR A 354 -8.63 8.25 18.06
N HIS A 355 -8.66 9.22 18.98
CA HIS A 355 -7.91 10.48 18.91
C HIS A 355 -7.12 10.67 20.20
N ALA A 356 -5.91 10.11 20.26
CA ALA A 356 -5.20 9.87 21.51
C ALA A 356 -3.72 10.27 21.44
N TRP A 357 -3.18 10.72 22.57
CA TRP A 357 -1.75 11.02 22.71
C TRP A 357 -0.96 9.71 22.78
N ALA A 358 0.23 9.66 22.18
CA ALA A 358 1.13 8.51 22.26
C ALA A 358 1.53 8.17 23.71
N SER A 359 1.45 9.13 24.63
CA SER A 359 1.65 8.88 26.06
C SER A 359 0.46 8.20 26.77
N SER A 360 -0.70 8.07 26.13
CA SER A 360 -1.90 7.47 26.72
C SER A 360 -1.99 5.98 26.40
N SER A 361 -2.59 5.19 27.29
CA SER A 361 -2.82 3.75 27.09
C SER A 361 -3.81 3.40 25.98
N THR A 362 -4.34 4.38 25.25
CA THR A 362 -5.19 4.13 24.06
C THR A 362 -4.35 4.09 22.79
N ASN A 363 -3.18 4.73 22.78
CA ASN A 363 -2.33 4.86 21.62
C ASN A 363 -1.11 3.94 21.79
N SER A 364 -0.81 3.13 20.78
CA SER A 364 0.28 2.16 20.81
C SER A 364 1.41 2.49 19.83
N TRP A 365 1.41 3.68 19.21
CA TRP A 365 2.39 4.03 18.18
C TRP A 365 3.82 3.95 18.73
N GLU A 366 4.08 4.40 19.95
CA GLU A 366 5.40 4.37 20.58
C GLU A 366 5.98 2.97 20.80
N LYS A 367 5.15 1.92 20.67
CA LYS A 367 5.56 0.51 20.78
C LYS A 367 6.08 -0.08 19.47
N ILE A 368 5.71 0.47 18.31
CA ILE A 368 6.04 -0.10 16.98
C ILE A 368 7.52 -0.45 16.89
N GLY A 369 8.39 0.52 17.19
CA GLY A 369 9.84 0.31 17.17
C GLY A 369 10.38 -0.64 18.24
N LYS A 370 9.78 -0.66 19.44
CA LYS A 370 10.16 -1.60 20.52
C LYS A 370 9.80 -3.03 20.18
N ASP A 371 8.71 -3.20 19.43
CA ASP A 371 8.26 -4.47 18.92
C ASP A 371 8.94 -4.84 17.58
N GLY A 372 10.02 -4.16 17.19
CA GLY A 372 10.83 -4.52 16.01
C GLY A 372 10.43 -3.87 14.67
N GLY A 373 9.35 -3.08 14.67
CA GLY A 373 8.83 -2.42 13.48
C GLY A 373 9.53 -1.11 13.10
N LYS A 374 9.04 -0.51 12.02
CA LYS A 374 9.55 0.72 11.41
C LYS A 374 8.42 1.74 11.25
N TYR A 375 8.76 2.98 11.56
CA TYR A 375 7.90 4.14 11.35
C TYR A 375 8.16 4.75 9.99
N GLY A 376 7.12 5.30 9.37
CA GLY A 376 7.18 6.10 8.15
C GLY A 376 6.49 7.45 8.35
N ARG A 377 7.06 8.52 7.80
CA ARG A 377 6.33 9.77 7.53
C ARG A 377 5.93 9.77 6.06
N VAL A 378 4.64 9.61 5.82
CA VAL A 378 4.04 9.56 4.48
C VAL A 378 3.59 10.96 4.13
N ARG A 379 4.00 11.50 2.98
CA ARG A 379 3.61 12.85 2.53
C ARG A 379 4.01 13.97 3.53
N ARG A 380 4.13 15.22 3.07
CA ARG A 380 4.32 16.38 3.96
C ARG A 380 3.74 17.64 3.36
#